data_AF-A0A127VES5-F1
#
_entry.id   AF-A0A127VES5-F1
#
_cell.length_a   1.000
_cell.length_b   1.000
_cell.length_c   1.000
_cell.angle_alpha   90.00
_cell.angle_beta   90.00
_cell.angle_gamma   90.00
#
_symmetry.space_group_name_H-M   'P 1'
#
loop_
_entity.id
_entity.type
_entity.pdbx_description
1 polymer ?
#
loop_
_entity_poly.entity_id
_entity_poly.type
_entity_poly.pdbx_seq_one_letter_code
_entity_poly.pdbx_strand_id
1 'polypeptide(L)'
;MSGAESANISLYDFDLPNDIDRLKRISKVVNSKKDPRFKKLIRSMIKAGAPEYSKLALWVSYLKEKNYQVNIKELKELYYH
;
A
#
# COMPACT_ATOMS: atom_id res chain seq x y z
N MET A 1 12.18 1.30 7.94
CA MET A 1 12.11 0.08 7.12
C MET A 1 10.96 0.26 6.14
N SER A 2 11.25 0.14 4.86
CA SER A 2 10.26 0.26 3.78
C SER A 2 9.35 -0.98 3.78
N GLY A 3 8.03 -0.82 3.56
CA GLY A 3 7.09 -1.94 3.49
C GLY A 3 7.39 -2.97 2.36
N ALA A 4 8.30 -2.63 1.43
CA ALA A 4 8.81 -3.57 0.43
C ALA A 4 9.95 -4.45 0.96
N GLU A 5 10.77 -3.92 1.88
CA GLU A 5 11.86 -4.67 2.53
C GLU A 5 11.30 -5.73 3.48
N SER A 6 10.22 -5.41 4.21
CA SER A 6 9.52 -6.35 5.10
C SER A 6 8.81 -7.49 4.36
N ALA A 7 8.49 -7.28 3.09
CA ALA A 7 7.82 -8.27 2.23
C ALA A 7 8.79 -9.05 1.32
N ASN A 8 10.10 -8.78 1.40
CA ASN A 8 11.13 -9.33 0.51
C ASN A 8 10.82 -9.11 -0.98
N ILE A 9 10.25 -7.95 -1.32
CA ILE A 9 9.84 -7.57 -2.67
C ILE A 9 10.82 -6.52 -3.20
N SER A 10 11.49 -6.81 -4.31
CA SER A 10 12.36 -5.85 -5.01
C SER A 10 11.53 -5.02 -5.98
N LEU A 11 11.75 -3.69 -6.03
CA LEU A 11 11.05 -2.84 -7.01
C LEU A 11 11.53 -3.13 -8.45
N TYR A 12 12.73 -3.68 -8.61
CA TYR A 12 13.24 -4.13 -9.90
C TYR A 12 12.36 -5.21 -10.55
N ASP A 13 11.71 -6.07 -9.76
CA ASP A 13 10.82 -7.13 -10.27
C ASP A 13 9.57 -6.54 -10.98
N PHE A 14 9.37 -5.23 -10.85
CA PHE A 14 8.24 -4.49 -11.39
C PHE A 14 8.67 -3.36 -12.36
N ASP A 15 9.91 -3.36 -12.84
CA ASP A 15 10.50 -2.28 -13.66
C ASP A 15 10.40 -0.90 -12.98
N LEU A 16 10.51 -0.87 -11.65
CA LEU A 16 10.49 0.33 -10.85
C LEU A 16 11.87 0.58 -10.23
N PRO A 17 12.32 1.84 -10.14
CA PRO A 17 13.61 2.15 -9.54
C PRO A 17 13.59 1.90 -8.03
N ASN A 18 14.65 1.27 -7.51
CA ASN A 18 14.91 1.17 -6.06
C ASN A 18 15.30 2.51 -5.42
N ASP A 19 15.62 3.51 -6.23
CA ASP A 19 15.85 4.89 -5.78
C ASP A 19 14.52 5.56 -5.44
N ILE A 20 14.39 5.96 -4.17
CA ILE A 20 13.16 6.56 -3.62
C ILE A 20 12.81 7.91 -4.25
N ASP A 21 13.81 8.73 -4.61
CA ASP A 21 13.59 10.03 -5.25
C ASP A 21 13.11 9.85 -6.69
N ARG A 22 13.68 8.86 -7.39
CA ARG A 22 13.24 8.48 -8.73
C ARG A 22 11.85 7.85 -8.72
N LEU A 23 11.55 6.99 -7.73
CA LEU A 23 10.24 6.39 -7.54
C LEU A 23 9.18 7.46 -7.25
N LYS A 24 9.49 8.42 -6.37
CA LYS A 24 8.61 9.56 -6.03
C LYS A 24 8.35 10.47 -7.22
N ARG A 25 9.33 10.64 -8.11
CA ARG A 25 9.16 11.39 -9.36
C ARG A 25 8.19 10.68 -10.31
N ILE A 26 8.37 9.36 -10.49
CA ILE A 26 7.48 8.56 -11.34
C ILE A 26 6.05 8.54 -10.77
N SER A 27 5.89 8.32 -9.47
CA SER A 27 4.56 8.25 -8.83
C SER A 27 3.78 9.57 -8.87
N LYS A 28 4.47 10.71 -9.04
CA LYS A 28 3.85 12.04 -9.19
C LYS A 28 3.39 12.31 -10.63
N VAL A 29 4.12 11.79 -11.61
CA VAL A 29 3.88 12.04 -13.04
C VAL A 29 2.90 11.02 -13.62
N VAL A 30 2.99 9.77 -13.16
CA VAL A 30 2.17 8.68 -13.66
C VAL A 30 0.98 8.46 -12.72
N ASN A 31 -0.23 8.57 -13.26
CA ASN A 31 -1.42 8.18 -12.51
C ASN A 31 -1.34 6.67 -12.24
N SER A 32 -1.17 6.28 -10.98
CA SER A 32 -1.01 4.89 -10.53
C SER A 32 -2.16 3.97 -10.95
N LYS A 33 -3.34 4.51 -11.32
CA LYS A 33 -4.43 3.74 -11.93
C LYS A 33 -4.17 3.30 -13.37
N LYS A 34 -3.33 4.04 -14.10
CA LYS A 34 -2.98 3.78 -15.51
C LYS A 34 -1.67 3.02 -15.67
N ASP A 35 -0.85 2.95 -14.63
CA ASP A 35 0.42 2.23 -14.66
C ASP A 35 0.27 0.78 -14.18
N PRO A 36 0.41 -0.22 -15.08
CA PRO A 36 0.32 -1.62 -14.70
C PRO A 36 1.45 -2.07 -13.75
N ARG A 37 2.59 -1.36 -13.70
CA ARG A 37 3.74 -1.68 -12.83
C ARG A 37 3.39 -1.49 -11.37
N PHE A 38 2.82 -0.32 -11.02
CA PHE A 38 2.34 -0.05 -9.67
C PHE A 38 1.21 -0.99 -9.26
N LYS A 39 0.30 -1.34 -10.19
CA LYS A 39 -0.78 -2.29 -9.92
C LYS A 39 -0.25 -3.70 -9.61
N LYS A 40 0.77 -4.16 -10.34
CA LYS A 40 1.43 -5.46 -10.07
C LYS A 40 2.20 -5.44 -8.75
N LEU A 41 2.91 -4.35 -8.47
CA LEU A 41 3.65 -4.18 -7.22
C LEU A 41 2.71 -4.23 -6.01
N ILE A 42 1.64 -3.43 -6.00
CA ILE A 42 0.66 -3.38 -4.90
C ILE A 42 0.00 -4.75 -4.71
N ARG A 43 -0.39 -5.43 -5.79
CA ARG A 43 -0.95 -6.79 -5.71
C ARG A 43 0.03 -7.79 -5.11
N SER A 44 1.31 -7.67 -5.45
CA SER A 44 2.35 -8.57 -4.94
C SER A 44 2.63 -8.29 -3.46
N MET A 45 2.62 -7.03 -3.03
CA MET A 45 2.71 -6.66 -1.61
C MET A 45 1.52 -7.16 -0.79
N ILE A 46 0.30 -7.09 -1.34
CA ILE A 46 -0.90 -7.68 -0.72
C ILE A 46 -0.74 -9.20 -0.62
N LYS A 47 -0.29 -9.87 -1.68
CA LYS A 47 -0.09 -11.33 -1.70
C LYS A 47 1.00 -11.78 -0.73
N ALA A 48 2.06 -10.99 -0.57
CA ALA A 48 3.14 -11.24 0.38
C ALA A 48 2.74 -10.94 1.83
N GLY A 49 1.53 -10.44 2.08
CA GLY A 49 1.05 -10.15 3.43
C GLY A 49 1.75 -8.97 4.09
N ALA A 50 2.22 -7.99 3.30
CA ALA A 50 2.86 -6.80 3.84
C ALA A 50 1.93 -6.13 4.88
N PRO A 51 2.36 -6.01 6.16
CA PRO A 51 1.46 -5.64 7.26
C PRO A 51 0.88 -4.23 7.08
N GLU A 52 1.62 -3.31 6.45
CA GLU A 52 1.17 -1.95 6.18
C GLU A 52 0.03 -1.91 5.15
N TYR A 53 0.07 -2.77 4.13
CA TYR A 53 -0.97 -2.86 3.12
C TYR A 53 -2.22 -3.56 3.65
N SER A 54 -2.03 -4.61 4.45
CA SER A 54 -3.14 -5.30 5.14
C SER A 54 -3.88 -4.32 6.06
N LYS A 55 -3.13 -3.50 6.81
CA LYS A 55 -3.68 -2.43 7.66
C LYS A 55 -4.47 -1.39 6.87
N LEU A 56 -3.92 -0.91 5.75
CA LEU A 56 -4.62 0.02 4.87
C LEU A 56 -5.90 -0.58 4.28
N ALA A 57 -5.86 -1.85 3.86
CA ALA A 57 -7.03 -2.54 3.32
C ALA A 57 -8.14 -2.71 4.39
N LEU A 58 -7.76 -3.05 5.62
CA LEU A 58 -8.66 -3.14 6.77
C LEU A 58 -9.33 -1.79 7.04
N TRP A 59 -8.54 -0.71 7.10
CA TRP A 59 -9.06 0.64 7.29
C TRP A 59 -10.00 1.07 6.17
N VAL A 60 -9.64 0.84 4.90
CA VAL A 60 -10.53 1.16 3.77
C VAL A 60 -11.83 0.38 3.84
N SER A 61 -11.81 -0.87 4.29
CA SER A 61 -13.01 -1.70 4.45
C SER A 61 -13.90 -1.15 5.57
N TYR A 62 -13.33 -0.87 6.75
CA TYR A 62 -14.02 -0.22 7.86
C TYR A 62 -14.65 1.13 7.46
N LEU A 63 -13.91 1.96 6.72
CA LEU A 63 -14.42 3.25 6.24
C LEU A 63 -15.62 3.08 5.30
N LYS A 64 -15.61 2.06 4.43
CA LYS A 64 -16.74 1.77 3.56
C LYS A 64 -17.96 1.29 4.34
N GLU A 65 -17.76 0.39 5.30
CA GLU A 65 -18.85 -0.14 6.14
C GLU A 65 -19.50 0.95 6.99
N LYS A 66 -18.72 1.90 7.48
CA LYS A 66 -19.21 3.05 8.27
C LYS A 66 -19.64 4.24 7.42
N ASN A 67 -19.72 4.09 6.10
CA ASN A 67 -20.05 5.17 5.17
C ASN A 67 -19.24 6.46 5.41
N TYR A 68 -17.94 6.29 5.67
CA TYR A 68 -16.98 7.35 6.00
C TYR A 68 -17.30 8.14 7.27
N GLN A 69 -18.24 7.69 8.11
CA GLN A 69 -18.41 8.19 9.48
C GLN A 69 -17.36 7.57 10.39
N VAL A 70 -16.19 8.19 10.43
CA VAL A 70 -15.02 7.64 11.11
C VAL A 70 -15.04 7.97 12.60
N ASN A 71 -15.10 6.94 13.43
CA ASN A 71 -14.66 7.04 14.82
C ASN A 71 -13.19 6.65 14.94
N ILE A 72 -12.34 7.62 15.32
CA ILE A 72 -10.87 7.43 15.45
C ILE A 72 -10.53 6.41 16.56
N LYS A 73 -11.37 6.28 17.59
CA LYS A 73 -11.14 5.31 18.67
C LYS A 73 -11.30 3.88 18.15
N GLU A 74 -12.41 3.59 17.47
CA GLU A 74 -12.68 2.29 16.83
C GLU A 74 -11.60 1.92 15.80
N LEU A 75 -11.13 2.89 15.01
CA LEU A 75 -10.06 2.67 14.03
C LEU A 75 -8.71 2.27 14.67
N LYS A 76 -8.42 2.82 15.86
CA LYS A 76 -7.21 2.46 16.62
C LYS A 76 -7.32 1.05 17.19
N GLU A 77 -8.48 0.68 17.71
CA GLU A 77 -8.73 -0.65 18.31
C GLU A 77 -8.65 -1.79 17.28
N LEU A 78 -9.08 -1.55 16.05
CA LEU A 78 -8.98 -2.51 14.92
C LEU A 78 -7.56 -3.02 14.59
N TYR A 79 -6.51 -2.40 15.14
CA TYR A 79 -5.12 -2.77 14.87
C TYR A 79 -4.38 -3.38 16.09
N TYR A 80 -4.94 -3.27 17.30
CA TYR A 80 -4.29 -3.77 18.53
C TYR A 80 -4.79 -5.15 18.98
N HIS A 81 -5.61 -5.83 18.17
CA HIS A 81 -6.02 -7.23 18.34
C HIS A 81 -5.45 -8.09 17.21
#